data_AF-A0A1Z8YIV6-F1
#
_entry.id   AF-A0A1Z8YIV6-F1
#
_cell.length_a   1.000
_cell.length_b   1.000
_cell.length_c   1.000
_cell.angle_alpha   90.00
_cell.angle_beta   90.00
_cell.angle_gamma   90.00
#
_symmetry.space_group_name_H-M   'P 1'
#
loop_
_entity.id
_entity.type
_entity.pdbx_description
1 polymer ?
#
loop_
_entity_poly.entity_id
_entity_poly.type
_entity_poly.pdbx_seq_one_letter_code
_entity_poly.pdbx_strand_id
1 'polypeptide(L)'
;DQPDQHVVIERPVGDDFTISLFFRTEAVAPGSEQDPRWFLGSGLVDGEISGVVRDFGISMIGNGVVAAGLGDPEQFVSSPPGFNDGSWHHVALVRERSTGRFALHVDGILADEGMGNRETLDAQETLHIGRSRNGHRAFAGSIDEVRFFERALDADEILSLACEVSPDPNQTATGIAGGESTYLGDRDRLRRLSIPRAETVRLLALTESGSHPPETRILGRGSVHAPEEVVEPGVPEVVRQLAAVPPVTPSIHGDSSGRRTALARWINDPSNALALRTAVNRIWHHHFGVGIVASTNDFGRLGLPPSHPELLDWLAGEFLQQERSMKAMHRLMMSSSTYRMSSSADDEVLEIDPENRLLSRHRMRRLSAEELRDAMLAVSGELRDTMGGPSVRPPMPRSVLETSSRPNEVWPVTAAEDVGRRSIYLHTKRSLLDPLLTVFDLADPDSPCPERYATTQPTQCLTLLNSEFANERAAALARRIQNEHPRNLDAQVSRAIELSTNREATQAEVAEARDFMELLEREEDFQRERALETFCLITLNLNEFMHVD
;
A
#
# COMPACT_ATOMS: atom_id res chain seq x y z
N ASP A 1 -28.68 38.42 -14.85
CA ASP A 1 -28.15 39.25 -13.76
C ASP A 1 -28.33 38.55 -12.43
N GLN A 2 -27.39 37.68 -12.07
CA GLN A 2 -27.24 37.29 -10.66
C GLN A 2 -26.65 38.50 -9.92
N PRO A 3 -27.19 38.89 -8.75
CA PRO A 3 -26.62 39.99 -7.98
C PRO A 3 -25.16 39.68 -7.60
N ASP A 4 -24.34 40.71 -7.56
CA ASP A 4 -22.89 40.69 -7.28
C ASP A 4 -22.61 40.24 -5.82
N GLN A 5 -22.74 38.92 -5.57
CA GLN A 5 -22.63 38.32 -4.24
C GLN A 5 -21.16 38.15 -3.86
N HIS A 6 -20.74 38.85 -2.81
CA HIS A 6 -19.42 38.75 -2.22
C HIS A 6 -19.51 38.95 -0.71
N VAL A 7 -18.49 38.51 0.01
CA VAL A 7 -18.37 38.75 1.46
C VAL A 7 -17.23 39.74 1.70
N VAL A 8 -17.43 40.66 2.64
CA VAL A 8 -16.39 41.56 3.14
C VAL A 8 -16.12 41.21 4.57
N ILE A 9 -14.86 40.98 4.91
CA ILE A 9 -14.43 40.69 6.27
C ILE A 9 -13.36 41.69 6.71
N GLU A 10 -13.25 41.92 8.02
CA GLU A 10 -12.06 42.55 8.58
C GLU A 10 -10.85 41.63 8.35
N ARG A 11 -9.70 42.21 8.03
CA ARG A 11 -8.48 41.44 7.73
C ARG A 11 -8.03 40.66 8.98
N PRO A 12 -8.00 39.30 8.95
CA PRO A 12 -7.65 38.50 10.12
C PRO A 12 -6.16 38.12 10.20
N VAL A 13 -5.34 38.50 9.21
CA VAL A 13 -3.92 38.08 9.09
C VAL A 13 -3.04 39.24 8.64
N GLY A 14 -1.74 39.23 9.01
CA GLY A 14 -0.84 40.35 8.66
C GLY A 14 0.64 40.04 8.45
N ASP A 15 1.28 39.31 9.37
CA ASP A 15 2.71 39.00 9.26
C ASP A 15 2.94 37.63 8.60
N ASP A 16 3.09 36.58 9.40
CA ASP A 16 3.07 35.20 8.93
C ASP A 16 1.62 34.76 8.77
N PHE A 17 1.30 34.10 7.67
CA PHE A 17 -0.06 33.63 7.48
C PHE A 17 -0.19 32.47 6.53
N THR A 18 -1.34 31.79 6.65
CA THR A 18 -1.87 30.91 5.61
C THR A 18 -3.33 31.25 5.37
N ILE A 19 -3.71 31.45 4.11
CA ILE A 19 -5.10 31.59 3.66
C ILE A 19 -5.44 30.33 2.89
N SER A 20 -6.46 29.60 3.33
CA SER A 20 -6.90 28.34 2.72
C SER A 20 -8.36 28.45 2.32
N LEU A 21 -8.75 27.91 1.17
CA LEU A 21 -10.14 27.81 0.76
C LEU A 21 -10.35 26.66 -0.22
N PHE A 22 -11.61 26.27 -0.42
CA PHE A 22 -12.03 25.45 -1.54
C PHE A 22 -12.80 26.30 -2.55
N PHE A 23 -12.65 26.01 -3.83
CA PHE A 23 -13.44 26.64 -4.87
C PHE A 23 -13.84 25.64 -5.95
N ARG A 24 -14.89 25.98 -6.70
CA ARG A 24 -15.36 25.22 -7.87
C ARG A 24 -15.91 26.16 -8.92
N THR A 25 -15.49 26.01 -10.16
CA THR A 25 -15.98 26.81 -11.28
C THR A 25 -15.78 26.09 -12.61
N GLU A 26 -16.61 26.45 -13.60
CA GLU A 26 -16.40 26.14 -15.02
C GLU A 26 -16.16 27.42 -15.85
N ALA A 27 -16.18 28.59 -15.19
CA ALA A 27 -16.09 29.88 -15.84
C ALA A 27 -14.65 30.23 -16.19
N VAL A 28 -14.47 30.88 -17.33
CA VAL A 28 -13.21 31.53 -17.70
C VAL A 28 -13.14 32.87 -16.96
N ALA A 29 -12.09 33.07 -16.17
CA ALA A 29 -11.89 34.31 -15.44
C ALA A 29 -11.22 35.39 -16.33
N PRO A 30 -11.36 36.68 -15.98
CA PRO A 30 -10.64 37.76 -16.68
C PRO A 30 -9.11 37.61 -16.60
N GLY A 31 -8.39 38.32 -17.47
CA GLY A 31 -6.93 38.27 -17.55
C GLY A 31 -6.41 37.23 -18.54
N SER A 32 -5.10 36.99 -18.53
CA SER A 32 -4.41 36.07 -19.44
C SER A 32 -3.60 35.06 -18.63
N GLU A 33 -3.59 33.79 -19.04
CA GLU A 33 -2.81 32.72 -18.40
C GLU A 33 -1.29 32.99 -18.40
N GLN A 34 -0.82 33.90 -19.25
CA GLN A 34 0.58 34.30 -19.34
C GLN A 34 0.95 35.46 -18.41
N ASP A 35 -0.01 36.00 -17.66
CA ASP A 35 0.14 37.18 -16.83
C ASP A 35 -0.35 36.90 -15.40
N PRO A 36 0.55 36.52 -14.47
CA PRO A 36 0.19 36.02 -13.14
C PRO A 36 -0.24 37.12 -12.16
N ARG A 37 -0.47 38.34 -12.64
CA ARG A 37 -0.88 39.47 -11.79
C ARG A 37 -2.27 39.23 -11.22
N TRP A 38 -2.36 38.85 -9.94
CA TRP A 38 -3.61 38.41 -9.30
C TRP A 38 -4.73 39.45 -9.40
N PHE A 39 -4.41 40.74 -9.36
CA PHE A 39 -5.38 41.83 -9.49
C PHE A 39 -6.03 41.92 -10.90
N LEU A 40 -5.57 41.12 -11.87
CA LEU A 40 -6.23 40.95 -13.17
C LEU A 40 -7.30 39.84 -13.15
N GLY A 41 -7.39 39.03 -12.10
CA GLY A 41 -8.32 37.92 -12.02
C GLY A 41 -9.68 38.24 -11.42
N SER A 42 -10.50 37.21 -11.30
CA SER A 42 -11.66 37.18 -10.41
C SER A 42 -11.21 36.82 -9.00
N GLY A 43 -11.46 37.69 -8.02
CA GLY A 43 -10.94 37.52 -6.66
C GLY A 43 -11.57 36.34 -5.92
N LEU A 44 -10.72 35.44 -5.38
CA LEU A 44 -11.11 34.39 -4.46
C LEU A 44 -11.09 34.92 -3.03
N VAL A 45 -9.93 35.41 -2.59
CA VAL A 45 -9.73 36.20 -1.37
C VAL A 45 -8.81 37.35 -1.74
N ASP A 46 -9.35 38.57 -1.84
CA ASP A 46 -8.65 39.71 -2.42
C ASP A 46 -8.53 40.87 -1.44
N GLY A 47 -7.31 41.38 -1.28
CA GLY A 47 -6.96 42.54 -0.48
C GLY A 47 -6.34 43.68 -1.28
N GLU A 48 -6.37 43.60 -2.61
CA GLU A 48 -5.73 44.52 -3.55
C GLU A 48 -6.08 46.00 -3.30
N ILE A 49 -5.07 46.86 -3.32
CA ILE A 49 -5.17 48.32 -3.23
C ILE A 49 -4.35 48.94 -4.34
N SER A 50 -4.98 49.85 -5.10
CA SER A 50 -4.35 50.45 -6.27
C SER A 50 -3.02 51.14 -5.93
N GLY A 51 -1.95 50.68 -6.58
CA GLY A 51 -0.60 51.21 -6.43
C GLY A 51 0.36 50.15 -5.89
N VAL A 52 1.65 50.48 -5.82
CA VAL A 52 2.64 49.58 -5.22
C VAL A 52 2.59 49.77 -3.70
N VAL A 53 1.76 48.98 -3.03
CA VAL A 53 1.54 49.02 -1.59
C VAL A 53 1.67 47.62 -0.99
N ARG A 54 1.72 47.50 0.34
CA ARG A 54 1.89 46.21 1.04
C ARG A 54 0.57 45.45 1.20
N ASP A 55 0.01 45.00 0.10
CA ASP A 55 -1.21 44.21 0.02
C ASP A 55 -0.94 42.74 -0.38
N PHE A 56 -2.02 41.96 -0.51
CA PHE A 56 -1.99 40.59 -0.99
C PHE A 56 -3.35 40.15 -1.51
N GLY A 57 -3.36 39.09 -2.31
CA GLY A 57 -4.60 38.47 -2.74
C GLY A 57 -4.40 37.12 -3.44
N ILE A 58 -5.53 36.44 -3.63
CA ILE A 58 -5.69 35.20 -4.39
C ILE A 58 -6.83 35.42 -5.38
N SER A 59 -6.61 35.04 -6.63
CA SER A 59 -7.56 35.21 -7.72
C SER A 59 -7.51 34.02 -8.69
N MET A 60 -8.56 33.92 -9.50
CA MET A 60 -8.58 33.08 -10.69
C MET A 60 -8.33 33.94 -11.94
N ILE A 61 -7.45 33.49 -12.84
CA ILE A 61 -7.09 34.17 -14.09
C ILE A 61 -7.33 33.22 -15.26
N GLY A 62 -7.87 33.74 -16.37
CA GLY A 62 -7.98 33.01 -17.63
C GLY A 62 -8.69 31.66 -17.51
N ASN A 63 -8.17 30.64 -18.19
CA ASN A 63 -8.74 29.29 -18.19
C ASN A 63 -8.29 28.46 -16.98
N GLY A 64 -8.64 28.91 -15.77
CA GLY A 64 -8.42 28.14 -14.55
C GLY A 64 -7.02 28.24 -13.95
N VAL A 65 -6.32 29.37 -14.10
CA VAL A 65 -5.05 29.62 -13.39
C VAL A 65 -5.35 30.25 -12.03
N VAL A 66 -4.92 29.60 -10.95
CA VAL A 66 -4.93 30.23 -9.62
C VAL A 66 -3.69 31.09 -9.48
N ALA A 67 -3.86 32.37 -9.19
CA ALA A 67 -2.78 33.32 -9.02
C ALA A 67 -2.86 34.00 -7.67
N ALA A 68 -1.71 34.19 -7.03
CA ALA A 68 -1.59 34.91 -5.78
C ALA A 68 -0.40 35.88 -5.83
N GLY A 69 -0.43 36.90 -4.99
CA GLY A 69 0.70 37.81 -4.89
C GLY A 69 0.72 38.64 -3.64
N LEU A 70 1.86 39.29 -3.44
CA LEU A 70 2.17 40.22 -2.36
C LEU A 70 2.67 41.52 -2.99
N GLY A 71 2.29 42.66 -2.43
CA GLY A 71 2.70 43.98 -2.91
C GLY A 71 3.92 44.59 -2.18
N ASP A 72 4.56 45.56 -2.82
CA ASP A 72 5.76 46.32 -2.38
C ASP A 72 6.99 45.46 -1.93
N PRO A 73 7.81 44.95 -2.87
CA PRO A 73 7.58 44.98 -4.32
C PRO A 73 6.51 43.96 -4.73
N GLU A 74 5.82 44.24 -5.83
CA GLU A 74 4.87 43.29 -6.42
C GLU A 74 5.57 41.98 -6.79
N GLN A 75 5.10 40.88 -6.21
CA GLN A 75 5.55 39.53 -6.49
C GLN A 75 4.34 38.61 -6.68
N PHE A 76 4.47 37.67 -7.60
CA PHE A 76 3.37 36.84 -8.06
C PHE A 76 3.79 35.38 -8.11
N VAL A 77 2.86 34.49 -7.80
CA VAL A 77 2.98 33.04 -7.97
C VAL A 77 1.69 32.53 -8.61
N SER A 78 1.80 31.50 -9.44
CA SER A 78 0.62 30.98 -10.15
C SER A 78 0.69 29.49 -10.42
N SER A 79 -0.48 28.84 -10.45
CA SER A 79 -0.61 27.46 -10.89
C SER A 79 -0.57 27.34 -12.42
N PRO A 80 -0.41 26.12 -12.97
CA PRO A 80 -0.82 25.81 -14.33
C PRO A 80 -2.32 26.09 -14.56
N PRO A 81 -2.78 26.25 -15.82
CA PRO A 81 -4.20 26.37 -16.15
C PRO A 81 -4.96 25.05 -15.94
N GLY A 82 -6.29 25.11 -15.93
CA GLY A 82 -7.17 23.93 -15.93
C GLY A 82 -7.95 23.68 -14.64
N PHE A 83 -7.85 24.54 -13.63
CA PHE A 83 -8.61 24.40 -12.39
C PHE A 83 -10.04 24.96 -12.47
N ASN A 84 -10.57 25.14 -13.67
CA ASN A 84 -11.97 25.50 -13.95
C ASN A 84 -12.73 24.33 -14.60
N ASP A 85 -12.49 23.11 -14.12
CA ASP A 85 -13.03 21.86 -14.70
C ASP A 85 -14.39 21.43 -14.13
N GLY A 86 -15.00 22.25 -13.26
CA GLY A 86 -16.25 21.94 -12.56
C GLY A 86 -16.08 21.09 -11.29
N SER A 87 -14.86 20.72 -10.91
CA SER A 87 -14.52 20.00 -9.68
C SER A 87 -14.20 20.96 -8.53
N TRP A 88 -14.24 20.45 -7.29
CA TRP A 88 -13.75 21.19 -6.12
C TRP A 88 -12.24 21.10 -6.05
N HIS A 89 -11.59 22.26 -5.90
CA HIS A 89 -10.15 22.38 -5.71
C HIS A 89 -9.84 23.10 -4.42
N HIS A 90 -8.78 22.67 -3.74
CA HIS A 90 -8.22 23.34 -2.57
C HIS A 90 -7.15 24.35 -3.00
N VAL A 91 -7.09 25.50 -2.35
CA VAL A 91 -6.03 26.51 -2.54
C VAL A 91 -5.51 26.95 -1.19
N ALA A 92 -4.18 27.05 -1.06
CA ALA A 92 -3.53 27.69 0.08
C ALA A 92 -2.44 28.68 -0.35
N LEU A 93 -2.53 29.92 0.13
CA LEU A 93 -1.46 30.92 0.06
C LEU A 93 -0.76 30.98 1.43
N VAL A 94 0.55 30.71 1.45
CA VAL A 94 1.37 30.72 2.64
C VAL A 94 2.38 31.85 2.56
N ARG A 95 2.60 32.57 3.65
CA ARG A 95 3.65 33.58 3.78
C ARG A 95 4.45 33.38 5.06
N GLU A 96 5.77 33.42 4.91
CA GLU A 96 6.74 33.46 6.00
C GLU A 96 7.56 34.76 5.91
N ARG A 97 7.23 35.74 6.75
CA ARG A 97 7.86 37.06 6.81
C ARG A 97 9.34 36.98 7.16
N SER A 98 9.71 36.03 8.03
CA SER A 98 11.08 35.88 8.52
C SER A 98 12.07 35.60 7.38
N THR A 99 11.65 34.86 6.35
CA THR A 99 12.46 34.54 5.17
C THR A 99 12.10 35.41 3.96
N GLY A 100 10.87 35.93 3.92
CA GLY A 100 10.29 36.56 2.74
C GLY A 100 9.64 35.54 1.79
N ARG A 101 9.67 34.26 2.13
CA ARG A 101 9.09 33.20 1.30
C ARG A 101 7.57 33.32 1.29
N PHE A 102 6.97 33.16 0.12
CA PHE A 102 5.55 32.90 -0.02
C PHE A 102 5.30 31.84 -1.08
N ALA A 103 4.27 31.04 -0.89
CA ALA A 103 4.01 29.87 -1.71
C ALA A 103 2.52 29.67 -1.93
N LEU A 104 2.17 29.31 -3.16
CA LEU A 104 0.83 28.91 -3.55
C LEU A 104 0.78 27.40 -3.66
N HIS A 105 -0.21 26.79 -3.01
CA HIS A 105 -0.51 25.38 -3.13
C HIS A 105 -1.91 25.22 -3.73
N VAL A 106 -2.07 24.23 -4.61
CA VAL A 106 -3.37 23.83 -5.16
C VAL A 106 -3.51 22.32 -4.98
N ASP A 107 -4.64 21.88 -4.46
CA ASP A 107 -4.94 20.48 -4.11
C ASP A 107 -3.88 19.85 -3.20
N GLY A 108 -3.36 20.62 -2.25
CA GLY A 108 -2.34 20.17 -1.28
C GLY A 108 -0.91 20.14 -1.82
N ILE A 109 -0.70 20.46 -3.10
CA ILE A 109 0.60 20.37 -3.78
C ILE A 109 1.13 21.79 -4.03
N LEU A 110 2.43 22.00 -3.82
CA LEU A 110 3.10 23.27 -4.13
C LEU A 110 2.99 23.56 -5.63
N ALA A 111 2.28 24.62 -5.98
CA ALA A 111 2.11 25.07 -7.35
C ALA A 111 3.26 25.98 -7.79
N ASP A 112 3.60 26.97 -6.96
CA ASP A 112 4.68 27.93 -7.22
C ASP A 112 5.11 28.65 -5.93
N GLU A 113 6.34 29.17 -5.89
CA GLU A 113 6.89 29.91 -4.75
C GLU A 113 7.76 31.10 -5.17
N GLY A 114 7.77 32.13 -4.32
CA GLY A 114 8.52 33.35 -4.56
C GLY A 114 9.06 33.99 -3.29
N MET A 115 9.77 35.11 -3.48
CA MET A 115 10.38 35.91 -2.41
C MET A 115 9.75 37.30 -2.39
N GLY A 116 8.81 37.51 -1.48
CA GLY A 116 8.18 38.80 -1.22
C GLY A 116 8.94 39.65 -0.21
N ASN A 117 8.34 40.78 0.16
CA ASN A 117 8.88 41.63 1.21
C ASN A 117 8.81 40.96 2.59
N ARG A 118 9.62 41.47 3.52
CA ARG A 118 9.70 41.01 4.92
C ARG A 118 9.07 42.01 5.89
N GLU A 119 8.27 42.93 5.37
CA GLU A 119 7.54 43.94 6.16
C GLU A 119 6.14 43.45 6.52
N THR A 120 5.44 44.17 7.39
CA THR A 120 4.03 43.85 7.68
C THR A 120 3.16 44.24 6.49
N LEU A 121 2.28 43.35 6.04
CA LEU A 121 1.29 43.68 4.99
C LEU A 121 0.10 44.38 5.64
N ASP A 122 0.06 45.70 5.57
CA ASP A 122 -0.84 46.57 6.33
C ASP A 122 -1.65 47.54 5.47
N ALA A 123 -1.57 47.42 4.13
CA ALA A 123 -2.26 48.35 3.24
C ALA A 123 -3.79 48.26 3.37
N GLN A 124 -4.33 47.05 3.55
CA GLN A 124 -5.76 46.77 3.55
C GLN A 124 -6.34 46.47 4.93
N GLU A 125 -7.45 47.11 5.25
CA GLU A 125 -8.21 46.88 6.49
C GLU A 125 -9.25 45.75 6.34
N THR A 126 -9.65 45.45 5.11
CA THR A 126 -10.68 44.45 4.79
C THR A 126 -10.23 43.56 3.64
N LEU A 127 -10.78 42.33 3.60
CA LEU A 127 -10.62 41.38 2.50
C LEU A 127 -11.98 41.11 1.86
N HIS A 128 -11.96 40.90 0.54
CA HIS A 128 -13.13 40.53 -0.26
C HIS A 128 -13.06 39.05 -0.64
N ILE A 129 -14.12 38.30 -0.36
CA ILE A 129 -14.26 36.91 -0.79
C ILE A 129 -15.25 36.85 -1.96
N GLY A 130 -14.82 36.25 -3.07
CA GLY A 130 -15.64 36.09 -4.28
C GLY A 130 -15.68 37.31 -5.21
N ARG A 131 -14.83 38.32 -4.98
CA ARG A 131 -14.61 39.42 -5.95
C ARG A 131 -13.24 40.06 -5.78
N SER A 132 -12.75 40.71 -6.83
CA SER A 132 -11.66 41.68 -6.70
C SER A 132 -12.16 43.08 -6.34
N ARG A 133 -11.39 43.80 -5.51
CA ARG A 133 -11.74 45.13 -4.98
C ARG A 133 -11.74 46.24 -6.05
N ASN A 134 -10.81 46.21 -7.01
CA ASN A 134 -10.54 47.34 -7.92
C ASN A 134 -11.22 47.24 -9.30
N GLY A 135 -12.09 46.26 -9.57
CA GLY A 135 -12.55 46.02 -10.95
C GLY A 135 -13.92 45.39 -11.19
N HIS A 136 -14.79 45.23 -10.18
CA HIS A 136 -16.08 44.52 -10.33
C HIS A 136 -15.94 43.09 -10.93
N ARG A 137 -14.78 42.44 -10.73
CA ARG A 137 -14.52 41.08 -11.24
C ARG A 137 -14.98 40.06 -10.21
N ALA A 138 -16.27 39.75 -10.26
CA ALA A 138 -16.86 38.71 -9.45
C ALA A 138 -16.31 37.34 -9.83
N PHE A 139 -16.15 36.47 -8.83
CA PHE A 139 -15.87 35.06 -9.06
C PHE A 139 -17.17 34.33 -9.40
N ALA A 140 -17.24 33.78 -10.62
CA ALA A 140 -18.36 32.98 -11.07
C ALA A 140 -18.15 31.51 -10.68
N GLY A 141 -18.56 31.14 -9.47
CA GLY A 141 -18.39 29.77 -8.96
C GLY A 141 -18.87 29.61 -7.53
N SER A 142 -18.47 28.53 -6.90
CA SER A 142 -18.66 28.27 -5.47
C SER A 142 -17.33 28.44 -4.74
N ILE A 143 -17.36 29.04 -3.55
CA ILE A 143 -16.24 29.10 -2.60
C ILE A 143 -16.74 28.49 -1.29
N ASP A 144 -15.94 27.66 -0.66
CA ASP A 144 -16.26 27.02 0.62
C ASP A 144 -15.02 26.96 1.53
N GLU A 145 -15.24 26.74 2.83
CA GLU A 145 -14.20 26.46 3.83
C GLU A 145 -13.03 27.47 3.81
N VAL A 146 -13.34 28.77 3.74
CA VAL A 146 -12.33 29.83 3.82
C VAL A 146 -11.78 29.92 5.24
N ARG A 147 -10.49 29.65 5.40
CA ARG A 147 -9.75 29.59 6.67
C ARG A 147 -8.55 30.53 6.63
N PHE A 148 -8.28 31.15 7.77
CA PHE A 148 -7.15 32.05 7.98
C PHE A 148 -6.33 31.56 9.16
N PHE A 149 -5.02 31.48 8.99
CA PHE A 149 -4.06 31.11 10.02
C PHE A 149 -3.06 32.24 10.21
N GLU A 150 -2.76 32.61 11.45
CA GLU A 150 -1.75 33.62 11.81
C GLU A 150 -0.31 33.05 11.82
N ARG A 151 -0.07 32.01 11.01
CA ARG A 151 1.23 31.35 10.86
C ARG A 151 1.38 30.74 9.47
N ALA A 152 2.62 30.53 9.05
CA ALA A 152 2.93 29.70 7.89
C ALA A 152 2.68 28.22 8.24
N LEU A 153 1.77 27.56 7.52
CA LEU A 153 1.61 26.11 7.58
C LEU A 153 2.71 25.42 6.77
N ASP A 154 3.11 24.22 7.18
CA ASP A 154 3.99 23.37 6.38
C ASP A 154 3.22 22.58 5.31
N ALA A 155 3.96 21.90 4.41
CA ALA A 155 3.36 21.18 3.29
C ALA A 155 2.46 20.01 3.72
N ASP A 156 2.77 19.34 4.84
CA ASP A 156 1.97 18.22 5.33
C ASP A 156 0.65 18.72 5.94
N GLU A 157 0.69 19.86 6.63
CA GLU A 157 -0.50 20.54 7.14
C GLU A 157 -1.41 21.02 6.00
N ILE A 158 -0.84 21.56 4.92
CA ILE A 158 -1.59 22.01 3.73
C ILE A 158 -2.21 20.82 2.99
N LEU A 159 -1.45 19.73 2.82
CA LEU A 159 -1.98 18.49 2.24
C LEU A 159 -3.10 17.89 3.09
N SER A 160 -3.00 18.01 4.42
CA SER A 160 -4.05 17.57 5.34
C SER A 160 -5.32 18.42 5.22
N LEU A 161 -5.18 19.74 4.97
CA LEU A 161 -6.32 20.60 4.67
C LEU A 161 -6.99 20.22 3.35
N ALA A 162 -6.20 19.89 2.31
CA ALA A 162 -6.70 19.43 1.02
C ALA A 162 -7.42 18.07 1.10
N CYS A 163 -6.94 17.17 1.96
CA CYS A 163 -7.53 15.84 2.20
C CYS A 163 -8.63 15.82 3.28
N GLU A 164 -8.90 16.97 3.91
CA GLU A 164 -9.76 17.18 5.09
C GLU A 164 -9.49 16.26 6.31
N VAL A 165 -8.34 16.50 6.96
CA VAL A 165 -8.10 16.21 8.39
C VAL A 165 -7.64 17.53 9.05
N SER A 166 -8.51 18.15 9.87
CA SER A 166 -8.34 19.56 10.30
C SER A 166 -7.37 19.76 11.50
N PRO A 167 -6.48 20.78 11.47
CA PRO A 167 -5.70 21.22 12.62
C PRO A 167 -6.42 22.27 13.51
N ASP A 168 -6.28 22.08 14.83
CA ASP A 168 -6.62 22.91 16.00
C ASP A 168 -7.74 24.00 15.91
N PRO A 169 -8.93 23.77 16.53
CA PRO A 169 -10.03 24.75 16.57
C PRO A 169 -9.82 25.98 17.46
N ASN A 170 -8.70 26.12 18.18
CA ASN A 170 -8.46 27.28 19.04
C ASN A 170 -7.86 28.50 18.32
N GLN A 171 -7.69 28.47 17.00
CA GLN A 171 -7.08 29.56 16.23
C GLN A 171 -7.97 30.24 15.18
N THR A 172 -9.30 30.07 15.20
CA THR A 172 -10.16 30.82 14.25
C THR A 172 -11.21 31.66 14.94
N ALA A 173 -11.17 32.93 14.54
CA ALA A 173 -11.91 34.07 15.03
C ALA A 173 -13.44 33.88 15.05
N THR A 174 -14.01 34.57 16.04
CA THR A 174 -15.37 35.09 16.14
C THR A 174 -16.13 35.18 14.82
N GLY A 175 -17.19 34.38 14.68
CA GLY A 175 -18.11 34.52 13.57
C GLY A 175 -19.40 33.70 13.71
N ILE A 176 -20.49 34.43 13.96
CA ILE A 176 -21.83 34.18 13.40
C ILE A 176 -22.62 33.01 14.01
N ALA A 177 -23.50 33.37 14.95
CA ALA A 177 -24.55 32.52 15.50
C ALA A 177 -25.75 32.42 14.55
N GLY A 178 -26.24 31.19 14.33
CA GLY A 178 -27.55 30.98 13.70
C GLY A 178 -27.72 29.58 13.11
N GLY A 179 -28.31 28.68 13.90
CA GLY A 179 -28.78 27.36 13.44
C GLY A 179 -28.08 26.22 14.17
N GLU A 180 -28.82 25.52 15.02
CA GLU A 180 -28.41 24.23 15.60
C GLU A 180 -28.29 23.19 14.48
N SER A 181 -27.17 23.24 13.76
CA SER A 181 -26.79 22.22 12.81
C SER A 181 -26.26 21.01 13.58
N THR A 182 -26.75 19.82 13.22
CA THR A 182 -26.21 18.51 13.61
C THR A 182 -24.69 18.42 13.42
N TYR A 183 -24.12 19.29 12.58
CA TYR A 183 -22.70 19.58 12.46
C TYR A 183 -21.98 19.84 13.79
N LEU A 184 -22.52 20.61 14.74
CA LEU A 184 -21.81 20.89 16.00
C LEU A 184 -21.60 19.61 16.83
N GLY A 185 -22.59 18.71 16.82
CA GLY A 185 -22.51 17.42 17.50
C GLY A 185 -21.55 16.46 16.81
N ASP A 186 -21.59 16.40 15.47
CA ASP A 186 -20.65 15.60 14.68
C ASP A 186 -19.22 16.16 14.75
N ARG A 187 -19.04 17.48 14.76
CA ARG A 187 -17.77 18.18 15.05
C ARG A 187 -17.25 17.85 16.43
N ASP A 188 -18.09 17.86 17.47
CA ASP A 188 -17.66 17.51 18.82
C ASP A 188 -17.34 16.01 18.95
N ARG A 189 -18.01 15.16 18.15
CA ARG A 189 -17.63 13.75 18.00
C ARG A 189 -16.29 13.61 17.28
N LEU A 190 -16.06 14.37 16.20
CA LEU A 190 -14.80 14.43 15.45
C LEU A 190 -13.64 14.95 16.30
N ARG A 191 -13.85 16.00 17.11
CA ARG A 191 -12.86 16.56 18.05
C ARG A 191 -12.45 15.58 19.14
N ARG A 192 -13.33 14.64 19.49
CA ARG A 192 -13.02 13.55 20.45
C ARG A 192 -12.29 12.38 19.77
N LEU A 193 -12.28 12.31 18.45
CA LEU A 193 -11.46 11.38 17.70
C LEU A 193 -10.07 12.02 17.56
N SER A 194 -9.10 11.49 18.29
CA SER A 194 -7.70 11.81 18.03
C SER A 194 -7.35 11.29 16.64
N ILE A 195 -6.85 12.17 15.76
CA ILE A 195 -6.16 11.74 14.55
C ILE A 195 -5.01 10.85 15.01
N PRO A 196 -4.98 9.56 14.65
CA PRO A 196 -3.82 8.74 14.95
C PRO A 196 -2.65 9.42 14.25
N ARG A 197 -1.71 10.01 15.02
CA ARG A 197 -0.38 10.29 14.50
C ARG A 197 0.22 8.93 14.19
N ALA A 198 -0.02 8.44 12.98
CA ALA A 198 0.75 7.33 12.47
C ALA A 198 2.20 7.79 12.51
N GLU A 199 3.09 7.02 13.13
CA GLU A 199 4.52 7.21 12.95
C GLU A 199 4.77 7.16 11.44
N THR A 200 5.00 8.33 10.84
CA THR A 200 5.23 8.43 9.40
C THR A 200 6.59 7.83 9.13
N VAL A 201 6.61 6.64 8.56
CA VAL A 201 7.84 5.99 8.14
C VAL A 201 8.30 6.65 6.85
N ARG A 202 9.51 7.20 6.82
CA ARG A 202 10.13 7.63 5.56
C ARG A 202 10.37 6.39 4.70
N LEU A 203 9.63 6.28 3.61
CA LEU A 203 9.81 5.23 2.62
C LEU A 203 10.73 5.73 1.51
N LEU A 204 11.68 4.89 1.12
CA LEU A 204 12.43 5.10 -0.12
C LEU A 204 11.51 4.70 -1.27
N ALA A 205 11.09 5.68 -2.07
CA ALA A 205 10.27 5.47 -3.25
C ALA A 205 10.99 5.98 -4.50
N LEU A 206 10.84 5.25 -5.60
CA LEU A 206 11.20 5.73 -6.94
C LEU A 206 10.07 6.63 -7.44
N THR A 207 10.23 7.93 -7.28
CA THR A 207 9.29 8.91 -7.83
C THR A 207 9.59 9.17 -9.30
N GLU A 208 8.55 9.52 -10.06
CA GLU A 208 8.77 10.16 -11.36
C GLU A 208 9.10 11.63 -11.13
N SER A 209 10.01 12.19 -11.91
CA SER A 209 10.37 13.59 -11.79
C SER A 209 9.65 14.41 -12.86
N GLY A 210 8.51 14.96 -12.47
CA GLY A 210 7.84 16.02 -13.20
C GLY A 210 7.04 15.58 -14.43
N SER A 211 6.48 16.58 -15.13
CA SER A 211 5.69 16.43 -16.35
C SER A 211 6.51 16.13 -17.61
N HIS A 212 7.82 16.35 -17.57
CA HIS A 212 8.73 16.24 -18.71
C HIS A 212 9.79 15.16 -18.47
N PRO A 213 9.53 13.92 -18.91
CA PRO A 213 10.46 12.82 -18.71
C PRO A 213 11.68 12.97 -19.64
N PRO A 214 12.88 12.51 -19.24
CA PRO A 214 14.04 12.56 -20.09
C PRO A 214 13.84 11.73 -21.37
N GLU A 215 14.49 12.18 -22.43
CA GLU A 215 14.48 11.51 -23.73
C GLU A 215 15.04 10.08 -23.59
N THR A 216 14.32 9.11 -24.15
CA THR A 216 14.75 7.71 -24.16
C THR A 216 15.32 7.38 -25.53
N ARG A 217 16.47 6.71 -25.57
CA ARG A 217 17.17 6.37 -26.81
C ARG A 217 17.53 4.89 -26.89
N ILE A 218 17.59 4.36 -28.10
CA ILE A 218 18.21 3.07 -28.37
C ILE A 218 19.70 3.16 -28.05
N LEU A 219 20.21 2.20 -27.30
CA LEU A 219 21.63 2.15 -26.95
C LEU A 219 22.35 1.16 -27.86
N GLY A 220 23.30 1.65 -28.64
CA GLY A 220 24.13 0.83 -29.53
C GLY A 220 24.85 -0.25 -28.74
N ARG A 221 24.53 -1.53 -29.00
CA ARG A 221 25.00 -2.71 -28.24
C ARG A 221 24.75 -2.62 -26.73
N GLY A 222 23.75 -1.86 -26.29
CA GLY A 222 23.43 -1.65 -24.88
C GLY A 222 24.36 -0.68 -24.13
N SER A 223 25.26 0.03 -24.83
CA SER A 223 26.16 1.00 -24.19
C SER A 223 25.47 2.34 -23.94
N VAL A 224 25.45 2.78 -22.67
CA VAL A 224 24.95 4.11 -22.28
C VAL A 224 25.70 5.28 -22.93
N HIS A 225 26.91 5.03 -23.44
CA HIS A 225 27.74 6.03 -24.11
C HIS A 225 27.57 6.04 -25.64
N ALA A 226 26.71 5.17 -26.20
CA ALA A 226 26.41 5.10 -27.62
C ALA A 226 24.89 5.31 -27.87
N PRO A 227 24.34 6.50 -27.57
CA PRO A 227 22.95 6.80 -27.85
C PRO A 227 22.70 6.87 -29.37
N GLU A 228 21.67 6.20 -29.83
CA GLU A 228 21.21 6.20 -31.21
C GLU A 228 19.87 6.95 -31.33
N GLU A 229 18.87 6.31 -31.95
CA GLU A 229 17.55 6.88 -32.23
C GLU A 229 16.74 7.12 -30.96
N VAL A 230 15.97 8.22 -30.96
CA VAL A 230 15.01 8.55 -29.91
C VAL A 230 13.78 7.67 -30.05
N VAL A 231 13.30 7.13 -28.94
CA VAL A 231 12.11 6.28 -28.90
C VAL A 231 11.04 6.88 -28.02
N GLU A 232 9.80 6.82 -28.52
CA GLU A 232 8.62 7.20 -27.78
C GLU A 232 8.08 6.01 -26.97
N PRO A 233 7.35 6.27 -25.86
CA PRO A 233 6.70 5.21 -25.11
C PRO A 233 5.70 4.46 -26.00
N GLY A 234 5.71 3.14 -25.89
CA GLY A 234 4.83 2.26 -26.65
C GLY A 234 4.61 0.93 -25.95
N VAL A 235 3.76 0.11 -26.54
CA VAL A 235 3.50 -1.26 -26.10
C VAL A 235 4.19 -2.23 -27.08
N PRO A 236 4.49 -3.48 -26.68
CA PRO A 236 5.13 -4.42 -27.60
C PRO A 236 4.30 -4.61 -28.87
N GLU A 237 4.92 -4.44 -30.03
CA GLU A 237 4.22 -4.36 -31.34
C GLU A 237 3.35 -5.59 -31.61
N VAL A 238 3.79 -6.77 -31.17
CA VAL A 238 3.07 -8.05 -31.31
C VAL A 238 1.69 -8.07 -30.61
N VAL A 239 1.49 -7.25 -29.57
CA VAL A 239 0.22 -7.15 -28.82
C VAL A 239 -0.44 -5.78 -28.96
N ARG A 240 0.11 -4.87 -29.77
CA ARG A 240 -0.42 -3.53 -29.97
C ARG A 240 -1.85 -3.52 -30.52
N GLN A 241 -2.22 -4.54 -31.29
CA GLN A 241 -3.55 -4.67 -31.88
C GLN A 241 -4.60 -5.18 -30.87
N LEU A 242 -4.19 -5.67 -29.69
CA LEU A 242 -5.12 -6.19 -28.70
C LEU A 242 -5.88 -5.07 -27.97
N ALA A 243 -5.28 -3.90 -27.80
CA ALA A 243 -5.91 -2.76 -27.13
C ALA A 243 -5.32 -1.44 -27.65
N ALA A 244 -6.17 -0.40 -27.71
CA ALA A 244 -5.73 0.92 -28.12
C ALA A 244 -4.69 1.47 -27.14
N VAL A 245 -3.61 2.04 -27.66
CA VAL A 245 -2.58 2.68 -26.81
C VAL A 245 -3.15 4.01 -26.31
N PRO A 246 -3.35 4.19 -24.99
CA PRO A 246 -3.90 5.44 -24.46
C PRO A 246 -2.93 6.60 -24.68
N PRO A 247 -3.44 7.83 -24.90
CA PRO A 247 -2.58 9.00 -24.96
C PRO A 247 -1.86 9.20 -23.62
N VAL A 248 -0.61 9.64 -23.72
CA VAL A 248 0.18 10.06 -22.56
C VAL A 248 -0.16 11.53 -22.29
N THR A 249 -0.80 11.79 -21.14
CA THR A 249 -1.17 13.15 -20.71
C THR A 249 -0.50 13.43 -19.38
N PRO A 250 0.35 14.47 -19.27
CA PRO A 250 0.95 14.85 -18.00
C PRO A 250 -0.10 15.13 -16.92
N SER A 251 0.29 14.88 -15.67
CA SER A 251 -0.51 15.25 -14.51
C SER A 251 -0.73 16.76 -14.46
N ILE A 252 -1.95 17.19 -14.12
CA ILE A 252 -2.27 18.61 -13.90
C ILE A 252 -1.43 19.21 -12.76
N HIS A 253 -0.97 18.37 -11.83
CA HIS A 253 -0.11 18.76 -10.70
C HIS A 253 1.37 18.85 -11.07
N GLY A 254 1.74 18.57 -12.32
CA GLY A 254 3.10 18.69 -12.82
C GLY A 254 4.09 17.67 -12.25
N ASP A 255 3.63 16.68 -11.49
CA ASP A 255 4.42 15.68 -10.74
C ASP A 255 4.65 14.36 -11.50
N SER A 256 3.96 14.16 -12.62
CA SER A 256 4.07 12.97 -13.47
C SER A 256 3.91 13.30 -14.95
N SER A 257 4.64 12.56 -15.80
CA SER A 257 4.48 12.61 -17.27
C SER A 257 3.22 11.92 -17.77
N GLY A 258 2.52 11.15 -16.91
CA GLY A 258 1.37 10.34 -17.28
C GLY A 258 1.70 9.02 -17.98
N ARG A 259 2.97 8.71 -18.25
CA ARG A 259 3.40 7.45 -18.90
C ARG A 259 2.94 6.21 -18.15
N ARG A 260 3.06 6.20 -16.82
CA ARG A 260 2.61 5.07 -15.97
C ARG A 260 1.09 4.89 -16.00
N THR A 261 0.35 5.99 -15.98
CA THR A 261 -1.12 6.00 -16.08
C THR A 261 -1.58 5.46 -17.43
N ALA A 262 -0.94 5.88 -18.54
CA ALA A 262 -1.24 5.36 -19.87
C ALA A 262 -0.99 3.85 -19.96
N LEU A 263 0.13 3.35 -19.43
CA LEU A 263 0.42 1.91 -19.37
C LEU A 263 -0.62 1.15 -18.51
N ALA A 264 -0.97 1.69 -17.34
CA ALA A 264 -1.97 1.08 -16.46
C ALA A 264 -3.35 0.99 -17.14
N ARG A 265 -3.76 2.03 -17.88
CA ARG A 265 -5.00 2.03 -18.68
C ARG A 265 -4.95 0.98 -19.79
N TRP A 266 -3.82 0.84 -20.49
CA TRP A 266 -3.65 -0.18 -21.54
C TRP A 266 -3.70 -1.62 -20.99
N ILE A 267 -3.05 -1.88 -19.85
CA ILE A 267 -3.10 -3.19 -19.18
C ILE A 267 -4.55 -3.52 -18.78
N ASN A 268 -5.28 -2.51 -18.31
CA ASN A 268 -6.66 -2.63 -17.87
C ASN A 268 -7.69 -2.37 -18.99
N ASP A 269 -7.30 -2.41 -20.26
CA ASP A 269 -8.26 -2.27 -21.35
C ASP A 269 -9.14 -3.54 -21.44
N PRO A 270 -10.48 -3.42 -21.55
CA PRO A 270 -11.37 -4.57 -21.72
C PRO A 270 -11.03 -5.49 -22.90
N SER A 271 -10.40 -4.97 -23.97
CA SER A 271 -9.99 -5.79 -25.11
C SER A 271 -8.62 -6.46 -24.92
N ASN A 272 -7.89 -6.15 -23.85
CA ASN A 272 -6.60 -6.75 -23.54
C ASN A 272 -6.75 -8.16 -22.94
N ALA A 273 -6.99 -9.14 -23.82
CA ALA A 273 -7.17 -10.54 -23.43
C ALA A 273 -5.94 -11.13 -22.70
N LEU A 274 -4.73 -10.66 -23.00
CA LEU A 274 -3.50 -11.17 -22.37
C LEU A 274 -3.45 -10.83 -20.87
N ALA A 275 -3.80 -9.60 -20.50
CA ALA A 275 -3.85 -9.17 -19.11
C ALA A 275 -4.91 -9.98 -18.32
N LEU A 276 -6.11 -10.15 -18.90
CA LEU A 276 -7.19 -10.90 -18.27
C LEU A 276 -6.82 -12.37 -18.06
N ARG A 277 -6.29 -13.05 -19.09
CA ARG A 277 -5.84 -14.45 -19.01
C ARG A 277 -4.72 -14.64 -17.99
N THR A 278 -3.75 -13.72 -17.96
CA THR A 278 -2.66 -13.76 -16.98
C THR A 278 -3.18 -13.60 -15.55
N ALA A 279 -4.11 -12.67 -15.34
CA ALA A 279 -4.71 -12.43 -14.02
C ALA A 279 -5.47 -13.66 -13.50
N VAL A 280 -6.39 -14.22 -14.30
CA VAL A 280 -7.18 -15.38 -13.85
C VAL A 280 -6.33 -16.64 -13.69
N ASN A 281 -5.28 -16.81 -14.50
CA ASN A 281 -4.35 -17.92 -14.35
C ASN A 281 -3.56 -17.85 -13.04
N ARG A 282 -3.19 -16.64 -12.59
CA ARG A 282 -2.56 -16.45 -11.27
C ARG A 282 -3.53 -16.75 -10.13
N ILE A 283 -4.78 -16.28 -10.21
CA ILE A 283 -5.80 -16.59 -9.21
C ILE A 283 -6.03 -18.11 -9.14
N TRP A 284 -6.10 -18.77 -10.30
CA TRP A 284 -6.21 -20.22 -10.41
C TRP A 284 -5.02 -20.93 -9.78
N HIS A 285 -3.80 -20.54 -10.16
CA HIS A 285 -2.55 -21.10 -9.62
C HIS A 285 -2.53 -21.10 -8.08
N HIS A 286 -2.96 -20.01 -7.43
CA HIS A 286 -2.97 -19.95 -5.96
C HIS A 286 -3.99 -20.87 -5.30
N HIS A 287 -5.05 -21.27 -6.00
CA HIS A 287 -6.08 -22.17 -5.49
C HIS A 287 -5.84 -23.64 -5.83
N PHE A 288 -5.21 -23.91 -6.97
CA PHE A 288 -5.01 -25.27 -7.49
C PHE A 288 -3.54 -25.71 -7.50
N GLY A 289 -2.63 -24.87 -7.00
CA GLY A 289 -1.18 -25.10 -6.96
C GLY A 289 -0.45 -24.93 -8.30
N VAL A 290 -1.13 -25.20 -9.42
CA VAL A 290 -0.58 -25.05 -10.77
C VAL A 290 -1.55 -24.26 -11.62
N GLY A 291 -1.05 -23.28 -12.38
CA GLY A 291 -1.84 -22.51 -13.34
C GLY A 291 -2.39 -23.39 -14.47
N ILE A 292 -3.49 -22.98 -15.10
CA ILE A 292 -3.95 -23.59 -16.36
C ILE A 292 -2.84 -23.51 -17.41
N VAL A 293 -2.16 -22.36 -17.47
CA VAL A 293 -0.83 -22.20 -18.05
C VAL A 293 0.17 -22.36 -16.89
N ALA A 294 0.90 -23.49 -16.88
CA ALA A 294 1.84 -23.81 -15.81
C ALA A 294 2.98 -22.79 -15.71
N SER A 295 3.42 -22.21 -16.82
CA SER A 295 4.38 -21.10 -16.85
C SER A 295 3.69 -19.78 -16.47
N THR A 296 3.42 -19.57 -15.17
CA THR A 296 2.58 -18.49 -14.66
C THR A 296 2.96 -17.06 -15.14
N ASN A 297 4.25 -16.80 -15.42
CA ASN A 297 4.74 -15.52 -15.97
C ASN A 297 4.96 -15.50 -17.49
N ASP A 298 4.85 -16.63 -18.18
CA ASP A 298 5.19 -16.74 -19.61
C ASP A 298 4.02 -17.33 -20.39
N PHE A 299 3.28 -16.45 -21.05
CA PHE A 299 2.21 -16.78 -22.00
C PHE A 299 2.70 -16.71 -23.45
N GLY A 300 4.01 -16.48 -23.65
CA GLY A 300 4.66 -16.38 -24.95
C GLY A 300 5.14 -17.72 -25.48
N ARG A 301 6.04 -17.68 -26.46
CA ARG A 301 6.57 -18.88 -27.13
C ARG A 301 7.48 -19.73 -26.26
N LEU A 302 8.03 -19.16 -25.19
CA LEU A 302 8.89 -19.86 -24.23
C LEU A 302 8.07 -20.47 -23.08
N GLY A 303 6.80 -20.07 -22.95
CA GLY A 303 5.85 -20.65 -22.02
C GLY A 303 5.27 -21.99 -22.50
N LEU A 304 4.54 -22.64 -21.58
CA LEU A 304 3.81 -23.88 -21.84
C LEU A 304 2.39 -23.58 -22.32
N PRO A 305 1.81 -24.42 -23.20
CA PRO A 305 0.42 -24.26 -23.62
C PRO A 305 -0.54 -24.53 -22.45
N PRO A 306 -1.72 -23.87 -22.44
CA PRO A 306 -2.74 -24.10 -21.41
C PRO A 306 -3.21 -25.57 -21.44
N SER A 307 -3.41 -26.16 -20.25
CA SER A 307 -4.04 -27.49 -20.12
C SER A 307 -5.49 -27.48 -20.59
N HIS A 308 -6.22 -26.41 -20.29
CA HIS A 308 -7.64 -26.23 -20.61
C HIS A 308 -7.87 -24.82 -21.21
N PRO A 309 -7.63 -24.62 -22.51
CA PRO A 309 -7.71 -23.31 -23.15
C PRO A 309 -9.11 -22.69 -23.06
N GLU A 310 -10.17 -23.47 -23.30
CA GLU A 310 -11.56 -22.99 -23.25
C GLU A 310 -11.96 -22.53 -21.84
N LEU A 311 -11.52 -23.24 -20.81
CA LEU A 311 -11.74 -22.85 -19.42
C LEU A 311 -11.02 -21.52 -19.08
N LEU A 312 -9.79 -21.37 -19.53
CA LEU A 312 -9.01 -20.14 -19.32
C LEU A 312 -9.70 -18.94 -19.98
N ASP A 313 -10.14 -19.10 -21.22
CA ASP A 313 -10.83 -18.03 -21.95
C ASP A 313 -12.20 -17.71 -21.32
N TRP A 314 -12.95 -18.73 -20.85
CA TRP A 314 -14.19 -18.52 -20.11
C TRP A 314 -13.96 -17.77 -18.80
N LEU A 315 -12.99 -18.17 -17.98
CA LEU A 315 -12.65 -17.48 -16.73
C LEU A 315 -12.21 -16.04 -16.96
N ALA A 316 -11.45 -15.77 -18.03
CA ALA A 316 -11.04 -14.41 -18.38
C ALA A 316 -12.26 -13.53 -18.77
N GLY A 317 -13.24 -14.11 -19.47
CA GLY A 317 -14.51 -13.46 -19.78
C GLY A 317 -15.35 -13.18 -18.53
N GLU A 318 -15.50 -14.17 -17.63
CA GLU A 318 -16.19 -13.99 -16.34
C GLU A 318 -15.52 -12.93 -15.48
N PHE A 319 -14.19 -12.90 -15.43
CA PHE A 319 -13.46 -11.89 -14.67
C PHE A 319 -13.74 -10.48 -15.19
N LEU A 320 -13.83 -10.30 -16.51
CA LEU A 320 -14.20 -9.02 -17.10
C LEU A 320 -15.66 -8.65 -16.78
N GLN A 321 -16.60 -9.59 -16.88
CA GLN A 321 -18.02 -9.37 -16.59
C GLN A 321 -18.28 -9.02 -15.12
N GLN A 322 -17.47 -9.56 -14.21
CA GLN A 322 -17.50 -9.28 -12.78
C GLN A 322 -16.70 -8.02 -12.39
N GLU A 323 -16.49 -7.10 -13.34
CA GLU A 323 -15.74 -5.85 -13.14
C GLU A 323 -14.33 -6.08 -12.56
N ARG A 324 -13.71 -7.21 -12.90
CA ARG A 324 -12.39 -7.63 -12.41
C ARG A 324 -12.33 -7.81 -10.89
N SER A 325 -13.45 -8.20 -10.28
CA SER A 325 -13.51 -8.53 -8.86
C SER A 325 -12.76 -9.82 -8.55
N MET A 326 -11.56 -9.70 -7.97
CA MET A 326 -10.79 -10.86 -7.49
C MET A 326 -11.60 -11.69 -6.48
N LYS A 327 -12.36 -11.03 -5.60
CA LYS A 327 -13.22 -11.70 -4.62
C LYS A 327 -14.31 -12.56 -5.28
N ALA A 328 -14.91 -12.09 -6.36
CA ALA A 328 -15.87 -12.87 -7.13
C ALA A 328 -15.21 -14.12 -7.75
N MET A 329 -14.01 -13.96 -8.32
CA MET A 329 -13.26 -15.08 -8.90
C MET A 329 -12.85 -16.12 -7.85
N HIS A 330 -12.36 -15.68 -6.68
CA HIS A 330 -12.05 -16.63 -5.61
C HIS A 330 -13.29 -17.43 -5.20
N ARG A 331 -14.44 -16.78 -5.03
CA ARG A 331 -15.69 -17.48 -4.70
C ARG A 331 -16.12 -18.46 -5.81
N LEU A 332 -16.03 -18.04 -7.07
CA LEU A 332 -16.37 -18.88 -8.22
C LEU A 332 -15.52 -20.16 -8.24
N MET A 333 -14.20 -20.02 -8.09
CA MET A 333 -13.28 -21.17 -8.07
C MET A 333 -13.52 -22.07 -6.85
N MET A 334 -13.61 -21.49 -5.64
CA MET A 334 -13.78 -22.25 -4.39
C MET A 334 -15.13 -22.96 -4.28
N SER A 335 -16.15 -22.50 -5.01
CA SER A 335 -17.48 -23.13 -5.07
C SER A 335 -17.63 -24.15 -6.19
N SER A 336 -16.64 -24.28 -7.08
CA SER A 336 -16.63 -25.30 -8.13
C SER A 336 -16.64 -26.72 -7.55
N SER A 337 -17.09 -27.70 -8.33
CA SER A 337 -16.94 -29.11 -7.95
C SER A 337 -15.47 -29.50 -7.88
N THR A 338 -14.65 -29.02 -8.83
CA THR A 338 -13.22 -29.32 -8.94
C THR A 338 -12.42 -28.89 -7.71
N TYR A 339 -12.68 -27.69 -7.16
CA TYR A 339 -12.00 -27.23 -5.95
C TYR A 339 -12.40 -28.06 -4.71
N ARG A 340 -13.65 -28.55 -4.66
CA ARG A 340 -14.22 -29.28 -3.52
C ARG A 340 -14.01 -30.80 -3.60
N MET A 341 -13.24 -31.30 -4.55
CA MET A 341 -12.91 -32.72 -4.64
C MET A 341 -11.97 -33.11 -3.49
N SER A 342 -11.98 -34.38 -3.09
CA SER A 342 -10.96 -34.90 -2.17
C SER A 342 -9.60 -34.91 -2.85
N SER A 343 -8.53 -34.81 -2.06
CA SER A 343 -7.15 -35.04 -2.50
C SER A 343 -6.77 -36.53 -2.56
N SER A 344 -7.59 -37.42 -2.01
CA SER A 344 -7.42 -38.87 -2.12
C SER A 344 -7.56 -39.34 -3.57
N ALA A 345 -6.75 -40.31 -3.97
CA ALA A 345 -6.74 -40.86 -5.32
C ALA A 345 -6.61 -42.38 -5.30
N ASP A 346 -7.33 -43.05 -6.19
CA ASP A 346 -7.15 -44.47 -6.47
C ASP A 346 -5.89 -44.69 -7.32
N ASP A 347 -5.25 -45.85 -7.18
CA ASP A 347 -4.01 -46.19 -7.91
C ASP A 347 -4.17 -46.05 -9.43
N GLU A 348 -5.34 -46.43 -9.98
CA GLU A 348 -5.64 -46.30 -11.41
C GLU A 348 -5.63 -44.83 -11.87
N VAL A 349 -6.14 -43.90 -11.04
CA VAL A 349 -6.14 -42.46 -11.35
C VAL A 349 -4.71 -41.91 -11.34
N LEU A 350 -3.89 -42.36 -10.40
CA LEU A 350 -2.48 -41.97 -10.30
C LEU A 350 -1.64 -42.51 -11.46
N GLU A 351 -1.95 -43.69 -11.98
CA GLU A 351 -1.29 -44.24 -13.17
C GLU A 351 -1.63 -43.45 -14.46
N ILE A 352 -2.89 -43.02 -14.62
CA ILE A 352 -3.35 -42.29 -15.81
C ILE A 352 -2.87 -40.83 -15.80
N ASP A 353 -3.00 -40.14 -14.67
CA ASP A 353 -2.69 -38.71 -14.53
C ASP A 353 -1.97 -38.41 -13.20
N PRO A 354 -0.69 -38.83 -13.09
CA PRO A 354 0.09 -38.64 -11.86
C PRO A 354 0.22 -37.15 -11.52
N GLU A 355 0.36 -36.29 -12.55
CA GLU A 355 0.50 -34.85 -12.40
C GLU A 355 -0.81 -34.11 -12.15
N ASN A 356 -1.95 -34.80 -12.03
CA ASN A 356 -3.28 -34.21 -11.84
C ASN A 356 -3.62 -33.09 -12.86
N ARG A 357 -3.16 -33.24 -14.11
CA ARG A 357 -3.38 -32.26 -15.18
C ARG A 357 -4.85 -32.20 -15.59
N LEU A 358 -5.60 -33.29 -15.46
CA LEU A 358 -7.02 -33.42 -15.75
C LEU A 358 -7.92 -33.00 -14.57
N LEU A 359 -7.33 -32.63 -13.43
CA LEU A 359 -8.05 -32.10 -12.26
C LEU A 359 -9.07 -33.09 -11.70
N SER A 360 -8.70 -34.38 -11.63
CA SER A 360 -9.55 -35.46 -11.11
C SER A 360 -9.61 -35.52 -9.57
N ARG A 361 -8.82 -34.69 -8.88
CA ARG A 361 -8.72 -34.58 -7.42
C ARG A 361 -8.23 -33.19 -7.01
N HIS A 362 -8.37 -32.84 -5.74
CA HIS A 362 -7.66 -31.68 -5.20
C HIS A 362 -6.16 -32.00 -5.04
N ARG A 363 -5.29 -31.00 -5.19
CA ARG A 363 -3.85 -31.19 -4.95
C ARG A 363 -3.56 -30.93 -3.48
N MET A 364 -2.94 -31.89 -2.80
CA MET A 364 -2.33 -31.60 -1.50
C MET A 364 -1.34 -30.45 -1.65
N ARG A 365 -1.45 -29.46 -0.76
CA ARG A 365 -0.63 -28.25 -0.80
C ARG A 365 0.31 -28.24 0.39
N ARG A 366 1.60 -28.19 0.11
CA ARG A 366 2.61 -27.97 1.14
C ARG A 366 2.58 -26.50 1.61
N LEU A 367 2.74 -26.30 2.92
CA LEU A 367 2.89 -24.96 3.51
C LEU A 367 4.17 -24.30 3.00
N SER A 368 4.09 -23.02 2.66
CA SER A 368 5.25 -22.17 2.39
C SER A 368 6.04 -21.88 3.67
N ALA A 369 7.28 -21.39 3.56
CA ALA A 369 8.14 -21.06 4.69
C ALA A 369 7.43 -20.23 5.79
N GLU A 370 6.76 -19.15 5.38
CA GLU A 370 6.03 -18.25 6.28
C GLU A 370 4.82 -18.93 6.92
N GLU A 371 4.08 -19.72 6.16
CA GLU A 371 2.93 -20.48 6.66
C GLU A 371 3.36 -21.57 7.65
N LEU A 372 4.46 -22.26 7.38
CA LEU A 372 5.00 -23.28 8.29
C LEU A 372 5.42 -22.64 9.62
N ARG A 373 6.16 -21.53 9.57
CA ARG A 373 6.53 -20.77 10.77
C ARG A 373 5.30 -20.32 11.55
N ASP A 374 4.30 -19.76 10.88
CA ASP A 374 3.07 -19.28 11.50
C ASP A 374 2.22 -20.44 12.06
N ALA A 375 2.22 -21.61 11.41
CA ALA A 375 1.57 -22.82 11.90
C ALA A 375 2.20 -23.31 13.21
N MET A 376 3.53 -23.34 13.29
CA MET A 376 4.24 -23.72 14.53
C MET A 376 3.91 -22.77 15.68
N LEU A 377 3.81 -21.47 15.41
CA LEU A 377 3.37 -20.47 16.39
C LEU A 377 1.90 -20.65 16.79
N ALA A 378 1.03 -21.02 15.84
CA ALA A 378 -0.39 -21.21 16.09
C ALA A 378 -0.64 -22.41 17.02
N VAL A 379 0.00 -23.55 16.74
CA VAL A 379 -0.15 -24.77 17.54
C VAL A 379 0.51 -24.63 18.90
N SER A 380 1.64 -23.91 19.02
CA SER A 380 2.25 -23.64 20.32
C SER A 380 1.48 -22.62 21.16
N GLY A 381 0.54 -21.87 20.55
CA GLY A 381 -0.26 -20.84 21.22
C GLY A 381 0.44 -19.48 21.33
N GLU A 382 1.47 -19.25 20.52
CA GLU A 382 2.30 -18.04 20.56
C GLU A 382 2.03 -17.08 19.40
N LEU A 383 1.23 -17.49 18.40
CA LEU A 383 0.87 -16.66 17.26
C LEU A 383 0.09 -15.41 17.71
N ARG A 384 0.53 -14.25 17.23
CA ARG A 384 -0.14 -12.98 17.42
C ARG A 384 -0.80 -12.50 16.14
N ASP A 385 -2.10 -12.27 16.21
CA ASP A 385 -2.96 -11.89 15.09
C ASP A 385 -3.05 -10.37 14.87
N THR A 386 -2.35 -9.57 15.66
CA THR A 386 -2.31 -8.10 15.55
C THR A 386 -1.95 -7.67 14.12
N MET A 387 -2.86 -6.93 13.50
CA MET A 387 -2.70 -6.42 12.13
C MET A 387 -2.08 -5.02 12.10
N GLY A 388 -1.30 -4.74 11.05
CA GLY A 388 -0.59 -3.48 10.87
C GLY A 388 0.60 -3.31 11.82
N GLY A 389 1.08 -2.07 11.95
CA GLY A 389 2.22 -1.71 12.78
C GLY A 389 3.59 -1.99 12.13
N PRO A 390 4.70 -1.66 12.83
CA PRO A 390 6.04 -1.79 12.30
C PRO A 390 6.46 -3.27 12.13
N SER A 391 7.40 -3.50 11.22
CA SER A 391 8.02 -4.82 11.02
C SER A 391 8.83 -5.24 12.25
N VAL A 392 8.85 -6.54 12.55
CA VAL A 392 9.58 -7.11 13.70
C VAL A 392 10.88 -7.80 13.27
N ARG A 393 11.83 -7.91 14.20
CA ARG A 393 13.14 -8.55 13.99
C ARG A 393 13.33 -9.63 15.06
N PRO A 394 12.82 -10.86 14.86
CA PRO A 394 13.05 -11.94 15.82
C PRO A 394 14.55 -12.24 15.94
N PRO A 395 14.98 -12.90 17.03
CA PRO A 395 16.37 -13.36 17.18
C PRO A 395 16.84 -14.17 15.97
N MET A 396 18.09 -13.98 15.56
CA MET A 396 18.73 -14.80 14.52
C MET A 396 19.92 -15.56 15.12
N PRO A 397 20.25 -16.75 14.56
CA PRO A 397 21.41 -17.50 15.02
C PRO A 397 22.70 -16.68 14.92
N ARG A 398 23.54 -16.76 15.94
CA ARG A 398 24.79 -15.99 16.02
C ARG A 398 25.73 -16.25 14.84
N SER A 399 25.80 -17.50 14.37
CA SER A 399 26.61 -17.88 13.20
C SER A 399 26.22 -17.13 11.93
N VAL A 400 24.94 -16.74 11.79
CA VAL A 400 24.43 -15.97 10.66
C VAL A 400 24.83 -14.50 10.80
N LEU A 401 24.70 -13.93 12.00
CA LEU A 401 25.11 -12.56 12.29
C LEU A 401 26.61 -12.33 12.09
N GLU A 402 27.44 -13.33 12.40
CA GLU A 402 28.90 -13.30 12.26
C GLU A 402 29.36 -13.25 10.79
N THR A 403 28.48 -13.52 9.82
CA THR A 403 28.77 -13.31 8.38
C THR A 403 28.79 -11.83 7.98
N SER A 404 28.23 -10.95 8.81
CA SER A 404 28.19 -9.51 8.59
C SER A 404 29.45 -8.80 9.10
N SER A 405 29.83 -7.69 8.47
CA SER A 405 30.94 -6.84 8.94
C SER A 405 30.70 -6.21 10.31
N ARG A 406 29.43 -6.07 10.73
CA ARG A 406 29.05 -5.56 12.06
C ARG A 406 27.98 -6.45 12.70
N PRO A 407 28.36 -7.63 13.23
CA PRO A 407 27.39 -8.64 13.73
C PRO A 407 26.44 -8.12 14.80
N ASN A 408 26.89 -7.19 15.66
CA ASN A 408 26.10 -6.66 16.76
C ASN A 408 25.13 -5.53 16.36
N GLU A 409 25.29 -4.95 15.17
CA GLU A 409 24.47 -3.82 14.69
C GLU A 409 23.58 -4.22 13.50
N VAL A 410 23.91 -5.30 12.80
CA VAL A 410 23.26 -5.67 11.52
C VAL A 410 21.79 -6.03 11.68
N TRP A 411 21.39 -6.50 12.86
CA TRP A 411 20.05 -6.98 13.18
C TRP A 411 19.63 -6.64 14.63
N PRO A 412 19.12 -5.43 14.86
CA PRO A 412 18.62 -5.04 16.19
C PRO A 412 17.34 -5.81 16.50
N VAL A 413 17.43 -6.79 17.40
CA VAL A 413 16.32 -7.66 17.79
C VAL A 413 15.21 -6.82 18.43
N THR A 414 13.96 -7.04 18.00
CA THR A 414 12.79 -6.39 18.62
C THR A 414 12.46 -6.99 19.98
N ALA A 415 11.47 -6.44 20.67
CA ALA A 415 11.09 -6.93 21.99
C ALA A 415 10.66 -8.41 21.93
N ALA A 416 10.87 -9.17 23.02
CA ALA A 416 10.64 -10.62 23.05
C ALA A 416 9.18 -10.98 22.77
N GLU A 417 8.27 -10.10 23.16
CA GLU A 417 6.85 -10.18 22.86
C GLU A 417 6.58 -10.21 21.34
N ASP A 418 7.40 -9.59 20.50
CA ASP A 418 7.19 -9.55 19.05
C ASP A 418 7.59 -10.84 18.31
N VAL A 419 8.21 -11.82 18.99
CA VAL A 419 8.66 -13.07 18.35
C VAL A 419 7.48 -13.86 17.75
N GLY A 420 6.30 -13.78 18.37
CA GLY A 420 5.09 -14.45 17.92
C GLY A 420 4.34 -13.75 16.79
N ARG A 421 4.85 -12.63 16.25
CA ARG A 421 4.19 -11.91 15.14
C ARG A 421 4.12 -12.80 13.88
N ARG A 422 3.02 -12.67 13.14
CA ARG A 422 2.83 -13.30 11.83
C ARG A 422 4.00 -13.00 10.90
N SER A 423 4.38 -13.98 10.09
CA SER A 423 5.57 -13.94 9.25
C SER A 423 5.54 -12.82 8.20
N ILE A 424 4.34 -12.36 7.80
CA ILE A 424 4.16 -11.19 6.92
C ILE A 424 4.71 -9.87 7.49
N TYR A 425 4.90 -9.79 8.81
CA TYR A 425 5.47 -8.61 9.48
C TYR A 425 6.96 -8.75 9.77
N LEU A 426 7.61 -9.84 9.35
CA LEU A 426 9.05 -9.99 9.54
C LEU A 426 9.80 -8.99 8.65
N HIS A 427 10.75 -8.29 9.25
CA HIS A 427 11.64 -7.42 8.52
C HIS A 427 12.49 -8.25 7.56
N THR A 428 12.47 -7.94 6.26
CA THR A 428 13.31 -8.61 5.26
C THR A 428 14.50 -7.73 4.91
N LYS A 429 15.71 -8.25 5.13
CA LYS A 429 16.96 -7.61 4.70
C LYS A 429 17.60 -8.48 3.62
N ARG A 430 17.68 -7.99 2.39
CA ARG A 430 18.20 -8.75 1.22
C ARG A 430 19.56 -9.41 1.47
N SER A 431 20.44 -8.76 2.23
CA SER A 431 21.78 -9.27 2.55
C SER A 431 21.84 -10.22 3.76
N LEU A 432 20.72 -10.48 4.43
CA LEU A 432 20.68 -11.24 5.69
C LEU A 432 19.28 -11.85 5.88
N LEU A 433 19.11 -13.09 5.41
CA LEU A 433 17.85 -13.81 5.43
C LEU A 433 17.76 -14.75 6.63
N ASP A 434 16.54 -15.04 7.04
CA ASP A 434 16.26 -16.03 8.08
C ASP A 434 16.61 -17.45 7.57
N PRO A 435 17.47 -18.22 8.26
CA PRO A 435 17.89 -19.54 7.79
C PRO A 435 16.76 -20.56 7.71
N LEU A 436 15.81 -20.53 8.65
CA LEU A 436 14.67 -21.44 8.64
C LEU A 436 13.82 -21.14 7.42
N LEU A 437 13.47 -19.87 7.19
CA LEU A 437 12.66 -19.52 6.02
C LEU A 437 13.39 -19.85 4.71
N THR A 438 14.69 -19.60 4.64
CA THR A 438 15.51 -19.87 3.45
C THR A 438 15.55 -21.36 3.10
N VAL A 439 15.71 -22.24 4.11
CA VAL A 439 15.70 -23.70 3.90
C VAL A 439 14.34 -24.21 3.40
N PHE A 440 13.25 -23.51 3.77
CA PHE A 440 11.88 -23.82 3.36
C PHE A 440 11.43 -23.03 2.11
N ASP A 441 12.36 -22.70 1.23
CA ASP A 441 12.10 -22.09 -0.08
C ASP A 441 11.49 -20.66 0.00
N LEU A 442 11.97 -19.84 0.94
CA LEU A 442 11.64 -18.40 0.97
C LEU A 442 11.92 -17.76 -0.40
N ALA A 443 10.99 -16.92 -0.86
CA ALA A 443 11.16 -16.20 -2.12
C ALA A 443 12.39 -15.28 -2.08
N ASP A 444 13.20 -15.33 -3.14
CA ASP A 444 14.35 -14.44 -3.33
C ASP A 444 13.89 -12.97 -3.32
N PRO A 445 14.38 -12.12 -2.39
CA PRO A 445 13.98 -10.73 -2.32
C PRO A 445 14.64 -9.83 -3.39
N ASP A 446 15.61 -10.35 -4.15
CA ASP A 446 16.30 -9.64 -5.23
C ASP A 446 15.75 -9.97 -6.63
N SER A 447 14.96 -11.05 -6.76
CA SER A 447 14.42 -11.52 -8.05
C SER A 447 12.89 -11.63 -8.05
N PRO A 448 12.21 -11.38 -9.17
CA PRO A 448 10.78 -11.67 -9.27
C PRO A 448 10.48 -13.17 -9.07
N CYS A 449 9.52 -13.49 -8.20
CA CYS A 449 9.10 -14.86 -7.91
C CYS A 449 7.66 -15.11 -8.42
N PRO A 450 7.48 -15.62 -9.67
CA PRO A 450 6.15 -15.97 -10.20
C PRO A 450 5.41 -17.04 -9.41
N GLU A 451 6.18 -18.01 -8.98
CA GLU A 451 5.74 -19.28 -8.42
C GLU A 451 6.74 -19.63 -7.34
N ARG A 452 6.21 -20.05 -6.18
CA ARG A 452 7.02 -20.51 -5.07
C ARG A 452 7.04 -22.03 -5.12
N TYR A 453 8.20 -22.59 -5.40
CA TYR A 453 8.39 -24.02 -5.29
C TYR A 453 8.41 -24.41 -3.81
N ALA A 454 7.70 -25.49 -3.49
CA ALA A 454 7.78 -26.11 -2.18
C ALA A 454 8.52 -27.44 -2.35
N THR A 455 9.83 -27.42 -2.12
CA THR A 455 10.66 -28.62 -2.27
C THR A 455 10.51 -29.52 -1.06
N THR A 456 10.73 -30.82 -1.25
CA THR A 456 10.79 -31.79 -0.15
C THR A 456 12.20 -32.36 -0.10
N GLN A 457 13.01 -31.85 0.81
CA GLN A 457 14.41 -32.25 0.95
C GLN A 457 14.69 -32.81 2.35
N PRO A 458 15.50 -33.88 2.49
CA PRO A 458 15.86 -34.42 3.80
C PRO A 458 16.50 -33.37 4.73
N THR A 459 17.21 -32.40 4.16
CA THR A 459 17.81 -31.27 4.89
C THR A 459 16.77 -30.41 5.61
N GLN A 460 15.56 -30.24 5.06
CA GLN A 460 14.47 -29.49 5.69
C GLN A 460 13.97 -30.19 6.96
N CYS A 461 13.76 -31.52 6.91
CA CYS A 461 13.39 -32.31 8.08
C CYS A 461 14.47 -32.22 9.18
N LEU A 462 15.74 -32.35 8.79
CA LEU A 462 16.88 -32.19 9.71
C LEU A 462 16.94 -30.78 10.30
N THR A 463 16.65 -29.74 9.52
CA THR A 463 16.56 -28.36 10.02
C THR A 463 15.45 -28.21 11.06
N LEU A 464 14.27 -28.78 10.84
CA LEU A 464 13.20 -28.74 11.85
C LEU A 464 13.60 -29.49 13.13
N LEU A 465 14.26 -30.64 13.04
CA LEU A 465 14.71 -31.37 14.24
C LEU A 465 15.77 -30.60 15.05
N ASN A 466 16.66 -29.86 14.37
CA ASN A 466 17.85 -29.28 15.00
C ASN A 466 17.77 -27.77 15.22
N SER A 467 16.78 -27.08 14.64
CA SER A 467 16.67 -25.63 14.79
C SER A 467 16.21 -25.24 16.18
N GLU A 468 16.79 -24.15 16.70
CA GLU A 468 16.41 -23.54 17.97
C GLU A 468 14.93 -23.15 17.96
N PHE A 469 14.47 -22.51 16.88
CA PHE A 469 13.08 -22.11 16.71
C PHE A 469 12.10 -23.28 16.89
N ALA A 470 12.31 -24.39 16.17
CA ALA A 470 11.42 -25.54 16.24
C ALA A 470 11.41 -26.19 17.64
N ASN A 471 12.58 -26.32 18.26
CA ASN A 471 12.72 -26.87 19.60
C ASN A 471 12.02 -26.00 20.66
N GLU A 472 12.13 -24.68 20.55
CA GLU A 472 11.40 -23.76 21.43
C GLU A 472 9.88 -23.87 21.24
N ARG A 473 9.39 -23.96 19.99
CA ARG A 473 7.96 -24.13 19.71
C ARG A 473 7.45 -25.47 20.22
N ALA A 474 8.23 -26.54 20.10
CA ALA A 474 7.92 -27.85 20.67
C ALA A 474 7.81 -27.79 22.19
N ALA A 475 8.74 -27.08 22.85
CA ALA A 475 8.67 -26.88 24.30
C ALA A 475 7.46 -26.03 24.72
N ALA A 476 7.10 -25.01 23.94
CA ALA A 476 5.90 -24.22 24.17
C ALA A 476 4.61 -25.03 23.97
N LEU A 477 4.55 -25.87 22.92
CA LEU A 477 3.44 -26.80 22.69
C LEU A 477 3.29 -27.80 23.86
N ALA A 478 4.40 -28.38 24.34
CA ALA A 478 4.39 -29.28 25.50
C ALA A 478 3.83 -28.60 26.76
N ARG A 479 4.26 -27.37 27.06
CA ARG A 479 3.72 -26.59 28.17
C ARG A 479 2.23 -26.30 28.00
N ARG A 480 1.80 -25.96 26.78
CA ARG A 480 0.40 -25.70 26.45
C ARG A 480 -0.48 -26.92 26.75
N ILE A 481 -0.15 -28.09 26.19
CA ILE A 481 -0.95 -29.30 26.37
C ILE A 481 -0.92 -29.81 27.82
N GLN A 482 0.19 -29.64 28.54
CA GLN A 482 0.26 -29.95 29.97
C GLN A 482 -0.70 -29.09 30.80
N ASN A 483 -0.84 -27.81 30.45
CA ASN A 483 -1.77 -26.89 31.10
C ASN A 483 -3.23 -27.19 30.72
N GLU A 484 -3.51 -27.54 29.46
CA GLU A 484 -4.85 -27.94 28.99
C GLU A 484 -5.31 -29.26 29.64
N HIS A 485 -4.40 -30.22 29.81
CA HIS A 485 -4.69 -31.55 30.37
C HIS A 485 -3.72 -31.95 31.49
N PRO A 486 -3.85 -31.37 32.71
CA PRO A 486 -2.94 -31.67 33.82
C PRO A 486 -3.02 -33.15 34.22
N ARG A 487 -1.86 -33.81 34.32
CA ARG A 487 -1.70 -35.21 34.76
C ARG A 487 -2.41 -36.27 33.91
N ASN A 488 -2.84 -35.94 32.69
CA ASN A 488 -3.44 -36.89 31.76
C ASN A 488 -2.62 -36.97 30.47
N LEU A 489 -1.67 -37.90 30.43
CA LEU A 489 -0.75 -38.06 29.30
C LEU A 489 -1.48 -38.39 27.99
N ASP A 490 -2.47 -39.27 28.05
CA ASP A 490 -3.20 -39.73 26.88
C ASP A 490 -3.95 -38.57 26.22
N ALA A 491 -4.56 -37.71 27.04
CA ALA A 491 -5.19 -36.48 26.57
C ALA A 491 -4.16 -35.47 26.05
N GLN A 492 -2.98 -35.34 26.67
CA GLN A 492 -1.90 -34.48 26.17
C GLN A 492 -1.42 -34.91 24.79
N VAL A 493 -1.16 -36.21 24.62
CA VAL A 493 -0.73 -36.81 23.35
C VAL A 493 -1.80 -36.64 22.27
N SER A 494 -3.04 -36.99 22.59
CA SER A 494 -4.16 -36.84 21.66
C SER A 494 -4.29 -35.38 21.21
N ARG A 495 -4.17 -34.45 22.15
CA ARG A 495 -4.25 -33.02 21.88
C ARG A 495 -3.12 -32.50 21.00
N ALA A 496 -1.89 -32.98 21.19
CA ALA A 496 -0.76 -32.60 20.35
C ALA A 496 -0.92 -33.10 18.90
N ILE A 497 -1.41 -34.33 18.71
CA ILE A 497 -1.72 -34.88 17.40
C ILE A 497 -2.85 -34.09 16.75
N GLU A 498 -3.94 -33.82 17.47
CA GLU A 498 -5.05 -33.00 16.96
C GLU A 498 -4.60 -31.60 16.51
N LEU A 499 -3.79 -30.92 17.31
CA LEU A 499 -3.30 -29.58 16.99
C LEU A 499 -2.37 -29.58 15.78
N SER A 500 -1.54 -30.61 15.62
CA SER A 500 -0.56 -30.69 14.53
C SER A 500 -1.14 -31.23 13.22
N THR A 501 -2.13 -32.12 13.29
CA THR A 501 -2.66 -32.82 12.10
C THR A 501 -4.09 -32.43 11.74
N ASN A 502 -4.79 -31.66 12.60
CA ASN A 502 -6.21 -31.33 12.47
C ASN A 502 -7.16 -32.53 12.39
N ARG A 503 -6.73 -33.72 12.84
CA ARG A 503 -7.56 -34.92 12.96
C ARG A 503 -7.51 -35.52 14.36
N GLU A 504 -8.50 -36.33 14.68
CA GLU A 504 -8.51 -37.09 15.93
C GLU A 504 -7.37 -38.11 15.97
N ALA A 505 -6.72 -38.23 17.13
CA ALA A 505 -5.70 -39.24 17.37
C ALA A 505 -6.33 -40.63 17.50
N THR A 506 -5.74 -41.62 16.83
CA THR A 506 -6.15 -43.01 16.99
C THR A 506 -5.61 -43.59 18.30
N GLN A 507 -6.25 -44.64 18.81
CA GLN A 507 -5.76 -45.33 20.02
C GLN A 507 -4.37 -45.95 19.82
N ALA A 508 -4.04 -46.35 18.58
CA ALA A 508 -2.72 -46.88 18.24
C ALA A 508 -1.65 -45.79 18.36
N GLU A 509 -1.88 -44.59 17.81
CA GLU A 509 -0.94 -43.47 17.89
C GLU A 509 -0.72 -43.01 19.33
N VAL A 510 -1.77 -43.01 20.15
CA VAL A 510 -1.65 -42.67 21.58
C VAL A 510 -0.79 -43.70 22.32
N ALA A 511 -0.96 -44.98 22.01
CA ALA A 511 -0.14 -46.05 22.59
C ALA A 511 1.33 -45.94 22.13
N GLU A 512 1.57 -45.75 20.84
CA GLU A 512 2.93 -45.61 20.28
C GLU A 512 3.66 -44.38 20.85
N ALA A 513 2.97 -43.25 21.02
CA ALA A 513 3.53 -42.07 21.65
C ALA A 513 3.90 -42.30 23.12
N ARG A 514 3.10 -43.09 23.86
CA ARG A 514 3.44 -43.48 25.24
C ARG A 514 4.70 -44.33 25.26
N ASP A 515 4.73 -45.37 24.45
CA ASP A 515 5.86 -46.29 24.36
C ASP A 515 7.14 -45.54 23.98
N PHE A 516 7.04 -44.59 23.06
CA PHE A 516 8.14 -43.70 22.68
C PHE A 516 8.64 -42.85 23.85
N MET A 517 7.73 -42.21 24.61
CA MET A 517 8.14 -41.41 25.76
C MET A 517 8.75 -42.27 26.87
N GLU A 518 8.21 -43.46 27.14
CA GLU A 518 8.77 -44.40 28.11
C GLU A 518 10.15 -44.92 27.68
N LEU A 519 10.37 -45.11 26.37
CA LEU A 519 11.68 -45.44 25.80
C LEU A 519 12.70 -44.33 26.09
N LEU A 520 12.35 -43.07 25.86
CA LEU A 520 13.23 -41.92 26.13
C LEU A 520 13.58 -41.80 27.62
N GLU A 521 12.61 -42.05 28.52
CA GLU A 521 12.86 -42.05 29.96
C GLU A 521 13.81 -43.17 30.39
N ARG A 522 13.70 -44.35 29.77
CA ARG A 522 14.49 -45.53 30.15
C ARG A 522 15.90 -45.52 29.55
N GLU A 523 16.03 -45.18 28.28
CA GLU A 523 17.27 -45.35 27.52
C GLU A 523 18.12 -44.08 27.47
N GLU A 524 17.49 -42.91 27.47
CA GLU A 524 18.17 -41.61 27.37
C GLU A 524 18.18 -40.83 28.70
N ASP A 525 17.61 -41.40 29.78
CA ASP A 525 17.47 -40.77 31.11
C ASP A 525 16.75 -39.41 31.06
N PHE A 526 15.81 -39.26 30.12
CA PHE A 526 15.02 -38.03 29.99
C PHE A 526 14.00 -37.90 31.11
N GLN A 527 13.79 -36.67 31.59
CA GLN A 527 12.63 -36.35 32.41
C GLN A 527 11.35 -36.39 31.56
N ARG A 528 10.20 -36.69 32.18
CA ARG A 528 8.89 -36.76 31.51
C ARG A 528 8.59 -35.52 30.67
N GLU A 529 8.92 -34.35 31.19
CA GLU A 529 8.76 -33.07 30.51
C GLU A 529 9.56 -33.06 29.21
N ARG A 530 10.84 -33.45 29.24
CA ARG A 530 11.72 -33.48 28.07
C ARG A 530 11.28 -34.54 27.05
N ALA A 531 10.77 -35.68 27.50
CA ALA A 531 10.19 -36.69 26.62
C ALA A 531 8.97 -36.15 25.87
N LEU A 532 8.09 -35.40 26.56
CA LEU A 532 6.94 -34.75 25.93
C LEU A 532 7.34 -33.64 24.95
N GLU A 533 8.34 -32.82 25.28
CA GLU A 533 8.91 -31.83 24.34
C GLU A 533 9.43 -32.51 23.07
N THR A 534 10.11 -33.65 23.21
CA THR A 534 10.64 -34.43 22.08
C THR A 534 9.51 -35.00 21.23
N PHE A 535 8.45 -35.51 21.86
CA PHE A 535 7.25 -35.94 21.14
C PHE A 535 6.60 -34.78 20.38
N CYS A 536 6.45 -33.62 21.01
CA CYS A 536 5.93 -32.41 20.35
C CYS A 536 6.80 -32.02 19.14
N LEU A 537 8.12 -32.10 19.25
CA LEU A 537 9.03 -31.84 18.14
C LEU A 537 8.80 -32.79 16.95
N ILE A 538 8.55 -34.08 17.22
CA ILE A 538 8.20 -35.06 16.19
C ILE A 538 6.89 -34.68 15.51
N THR A 539 5.86 -34.30 16.27
CA THR A 539 4.57 -33.88 15.68
C THR A 539 4.71 -32.68 14.74
N LEU A 540 5.59 -31.72 15.06
CA LEU A 540 5.90 -30.58 14.20
C LEU A 540 6.76 -30.95 12.97
N ASN A 541 7.31 -32.16 12.92
CA ASN A 541 8.12 -32.69 11.81
C ASN A 541 7.33 -33.66 10.90
N LEU A 542 6.09 -34.00 11.25
CA LEU A 542 5.27 -34.90 10.44
C LEU A 542 4.99 -34.30 9.07
N ASN A 543 4.90 -35.16 8.05
CA ASN A 543 4.44 -34.73 6.72
C ASN A 543 3.04 -34.10 6.79
N GLU A 544 2.16 -34.67 7.63
CA GLU A 544 0.80 -34.16 7.86
C GLU A 544 0.79 -32.73 8.41
N PHE A 545 1.79 -32.34 9.22
CA PHE A 545 1.90 -30.97 9.73
C PHE A 545 2.25 -29.97 8.61
N MET A 546 3.00 -30.42 7.60
CA MET A 546 3.48 -29.56 6.50
C MET A 546 2.52 -29.48 5.31
N HIS A 547 1.45 -30.28 5.26
CA HIS A 547 0.54 -30.35 4.12
C HIS A 547 -0.90 -30.03 4.51
N VAL A 548 -1.62 -29.36 3.61
CA VAL A 548 -3.05 -29.10 3.69
C VAL A 548 -3.73 -29.90 2.58
N ASP A 549 -4.79 -30.63 2.92
CA ASP A 549 -5.46 -31.61 2.06
C ASP A 549 -6.82 -31.18 1.50
#